data_AF-A0A843EPJ4-F1
#
_entry.id   AF-A0A843EPJ4-F1
#
_cell.length_a   1.000
_cell.length_b   1.000
_cell.length_c   1.000
_cell.angle_alpha   90.00
_cell.angle_beta   90.00
_cell.angle_gamma   90.00
#
_symmetry.space_group_name_H-M   'P 1'
#
loop_
_entity.id
_entity.type
_entity.pdbx_description
1 polymer ?
#
loop_
_entity_poly.entity_id
_entity_poly.type
_entity_poly.pdbx_seq_one_letter_code
_entity_poly.pdbx_strand_id
1 'polypeptide(L)'
;MLEETLKIQIRDDYFSSFRMTQIGRIDFAISKANTKGGSLDLFDNFDQYFLWAEAKKGANHDIYESFVQLILTIGRERTFEKYLPPIFIGAFDAEKIAFVDYSVVANVFIKNDFNWNVTPSNHSTKEFKYLLELVKDELEDSSLIFNYESQDKELKAFIKNNFVVGRNNVRKIEITKNNFTSVYYKWLKEVKPSINIKWEIVKKAGLIDADFYLADLLSKNNETLKDALFVLLKTNHYEFGRKIDEYGLEAVTKASFNDNQVAHKIFWNIYKRPPRKDFWQYIIDRRDLLVPQDIRERKGSYFTPQIWVEKSQEYLMRELGENWQDEYYIWDCCAGTGNLLNGLTNKYNIWASTIDQADVDVMKDRIKNGANLLENHVFKFDFLNDSFDALPDGLKNIINSEEKRKKLVIYINPPYAEADNRKGTGRKDVAISMIQNKYADFMGYTKREMYIQFITRIYNEISNCKIGLFSTLKHIQAPRFKCFRDNFSSTLNSLFIV
;
A
#
# COMPACT_ATOMS: atom_id res chain seq x y z
N MET A 1 1.03 -15.66 20.97
CA MET A 1 2.38 -15.07 21.15
C MET A 1 2.50 -14.55 22.59
N LEU A 2 3.70 -14.59 23.20
CA LEU A 2 3.94 -13.89 24.48
C LEU A 2 4.18 -12.39 24.20
N GLU A 3 3.91 -11.53 25.18
CA GLU A 3 4.02 -10.06 25.03
C GLU A 3 5.46 -9.62 24.68
N GLU A 4 6.47 -10.15 25.35
CA GLU A 4 7.88 -9.84 25.06
C GLU A 4 8.30 -10.27 23.64
N THR A 5 7.83 -11.43 23.19
CA THR A 5 8.07 -11.89 21.82
C THR A 5 7.44 -10.95 20.80
N LEU A 6 6.23 -10.44 21.10
CA LEU A 6 5.55 -9.47 20.26
C LEU A 6 6.32 -8.14 20.19
N LYS A 7 6.80 -7.61 21.33
CA LYS A 7 7.63 -6.40 21.38
C LYS A 7 8.85 -6.53 20.46
N ILE A 8 9.59 -7.64 20.55
CA ILE A 8 10.78 -7.88 19.72
C ILE A 8 10.41 -7.96 18.24
N GLN A 9 9.33 -8.66 17.89
CA GLN A 9 8.90 -8.79 16.50
C GLN A 9 8.49 -7.43 15.91
N ILE A 10 7.67 -6.65 16.62
CA ILE A 10 7.24 -5.32 16.15
C ILE A 10 8.45 -4.38 15.99
N ARG A 11 9.45 -4.46 16.89
CA ARG A 11 10.71 -3.75 16.71
C ARG A 11 11.38 -4.16 15.39
N ASP A 12 11.53 -5.44 15.13
CA ASP A 12 12.26 -5.92 13.95
C ASP A 12 11.56 -5.60 12.63
N ASP A 13 10.25 -5.78 12.59
CA ASP A 13 9.46 -5.60 11.38
C ASP A 13 9.31 -4.12 11.00
N TYR A 14 9.19 -3.22 11.99
CA TYR A 14 8.79 -1.83 11.77
C TYR A 14 9.77 -0.77 12.28
N PHE A 15 10.58 -1.09 13.28
CA PHE A 15 11.48 -0.14 13.95
C PHE A 15 12.95 -0.56 13.93
N SER A 16 13.37 -1.43 13.01
CA SER A 16 14.73 -1.98 12.95
C SER A 16 15.84 -0.93 12.76
N SER A 17 15.52 0.22 12.18
CA SER A 17 16.43 1.36 12.05
C SER A 17 16.50 2.26 13.30
N PHE A 18 15.73 1.94 14.34
CA PHE A 18 15.62 2.72 15.57
C PHE A 18 16.14 1.92 16.76
N ARG A 19 16.35 2.62 17.88
CA ARG A 19 16.72 1.99 19.15
C ARG A 19 15.45 1.75 19.97
N MET A 20 15.23 0.50 20.36
CA MET A 20 14.22 0.14 21.38
C MET A 20 14.88 0.12 22.76
N THR A 21 14.28 0.79 23.73
CA THR A 21 14.74 0.83 25.13
C THR A 21 13.55 0.71 26.08
N GLN A 22 13.82 0.39 27.33
CA GLN A 22 12.87 0.49 28.43
C GLN A 22 13.13 1.78 29.21
N ILE A 23 12.07 2.55 29.49
CA ILE A 23 12.13 3.77 30.30
C ILE A 23 11.23 3.59 31.52
N GLY A 24 11.82 3.40 32.70
CA GLY A 24 11.05 3.14 33.91
C GLY A 24 10.18 1.88 33.74
N ARG A 25 8.86 2.06 33.72
CA ARG A 25 7.86 1.01 33.50
C ARG A 25 7.33 0.93 32.07
N ILE A 26 7.83 1.75 31.16
CA ILE A 26 7.49 1.73 29.73
C ILE A 26 8.48 0.82 29.03
N ASP A 27 8.04 -0.38 28.65
CA ASP A 27 8.91 -1.42 28.09
C ASP A 27 9.20 -1.26 26.60
N PHE A 28 8.43 -0.43 25.90
CA PHE A 28 8.60 -0.18 24.47
C PHE A 28 8.74 1.31 24.20
N ALA A 29 9.97 1.81 24.26
CA ALA A 29 10.30 3.17 23.87
C ALA A 29 11.26 3.19 22.66
N ILE A 30 10.86 3.88 21.60
CA ILE A 30 11.63 4.00 20.36
C ILE A 30 12.29 5.38 20.29
N SER A 31 13.61 5.40 20.11
CA SER A 31 14.41 6.61 19.90
C SER A 31 15.32 6.49 18.67
N LYS A 32 15.95 7.60 18.28
CA LYS A 32 16.93 7.60 17.19
C LYS A 32 18.08 6.65 17.51
N ALA A 33 18.51 5.85 16.53
CA ALA A 33 19.76 5.12 16.64
C ALA A 33 20.94 6.11 16.56
N ASN A 34 21.78 6.17 17.61
CA ASN A 34 23.01 6.95 17.54
C ASN A 34 23.97 6.28 16.55
N THR A 35 24.09 6.85 15.35
CA THR A 35 25.16 6.52 14.40
C THR A 35 26.47 7.01 15.02
N LYS A 36 27.27 6.09 15.55
CA LYS A 36 28.62 6.36 16.07
C LYS A 36 29.41 7.18 15.03
N GLY A 37 29.80 8.41 15.36
CA GLY A 37 30.75 9.17 14.53
C GLY A 37 30.70 10.69 14.51
N GLY A 38 30.04 11.38 15.45
CA GLY A 38 30.05 12.85 15.52
C GLY A 38 30.25 13.31 16.95
N SER A 39 31.01 14.40 17.13
CA SER A 39 31.33 15.05 18.41
C SER A 39 30.13 15.14 19.35
N LEU A 40 30.30 14.72 20.60
CA LEU A 40 29.34 14.93 21.69
C LEU A 40 29.10 16.44 21.84
N ASP A 41 27.97 16.92 21.35
CA ASP A 41 27.43 18.20 21.79
C ASP A 41 26.84 17.99 23.20
N LEU A 42 27.06 18.95 24.10
CA LEU A 42 26.56 18.93 25.48
C LEU A 42 25.02 18.85 25.59
N PHE A 43 24.30 18.94 24.46
CA PHE A 43 22.86 18.78 24.33
C PHE A 43 22.41 17.36 23.90
N ASP A 44 23.34 16.44 23.57
CA ASP A 44 23.05 15.03 23.20
C ASP A 44 22.64 14.14 24.39
N ASN A 45 22.57 14.68 25.60
CA ASN A 45 22.25 13.93 26.82
C ASN A 45 20.75 13.59 27.01
N PHE A 46 19.88 14.03 26.10
CA PHE A 46 18.48 13.62 26.09
C PHE A 46 18.20 12.79 24.83
N ASP A 47 18.05 11.47 24.99
CA ASP A 47 17.57 10.60 23.92
C ASP A 47 16.22 11.16 23.42
N GLN A 48 16.17 11.66 22.17
CA GLN A 48 14.90 12.09 21.58
C GLN A 48 14.07 10.84 21.24
N TYR A 49 13.01 10.63 22.01
CA TYR A 49 12.06 9.56 21.77
C TYR A 49 11.06 9.94 20.67
N PHE A 50 10.72 8.96 19.84
CA PHE A 50 9.66 9.07 18.84
C PHE A 50 8.36 8.43 19.32
N LEU A 51 8.46 7.36 20.12
CA LEU A 51 7.32 6.59 20.59
C LEU A 51 7.55 6.06 21.99
N TRP A 52 6.54 6.21 22.85
CA TRP A 52 6.34 5.38 24.04
C TRP A 52 5.09 4.55 23.83
N ALA A 53 5.15 3.23 24.05
CA ALA A 53 4.01 2.37 23.77
C ALA A 53 3.75 1.31 24.85
N GLU A 54 2.47 0.97 24.99
CA GLU A 54 1.98 -0.16 25.79
C GLU A 54 1.68 -1.35 24.88
N ALA A 55 2.21 -2.52 25.22
CA ALA A 55 1.96 -3.76 24.48
C ALA A 55 0.94 -4.63 25.23
N LYS A 56 0.07 -5.33 24.50
CA LYS A 56 -0.85 -6.34 25.05
C LYS A 56 -0.70 -7.69 24.38
N LYS A 57 -0.88 -8.74 25.18
CA LYS A 57 -0.82 -10.13 24.71
C LYS A 57 -2.14 -10.53 24.05
N GLY A 58 -2.08 -11.00 22.81
CA GLY A 58 -3.28 -11.47 22.08
C GLY A 58 -3.92 -10.35 21.27
N ALA A 59 -5.20 -10.45 20.92
CA ALA A 59 -5.91 -9.46 20.09
C ALA A 59 -7.23 -8.96 20.73
N ASN A 60 -7.64 -9.52 21.87
CA ASN A 60 -8.96 -9.27 22.47
C ASN A 60 -8.98 -8.07 23.42
N HIS A 61 -8.07 -7.11 23.23
CA HIS A 61 -7.92 -5.96 24.11
C HIS A 61 -8.48 -4.70 23.46
N ASP A 62 -9.18 -3.89 24.27
CA ASP A 62 -9.50 -2.53 23.86
C ASP A 62 -8.19 -1.72 23.80
N ILE A 63 -7.92 -1.18 22.62
CA ILE A 63 -6.71 -0.42 22.35
C ILE A 63 -6.70 0.90 23.14
N TYR A 64 -7.87 1.48 23.42
CA TYR A 64 -8.01 2.72 24.18
C TYR A 64 -7.78 2.48 25.67
N GLU A 65 -8.20 1.34 26.22
CA GLU A 65 -7.80 0.93 27.57
C GLU A 65 -6.27 0.80 27.70
N SER A 66 -5.62 0.32 26.64
CA SER A 66 -4.16 0.18 26.60
C SER A 66 -3.46 1.56 26.55
N PHE A 67 -4.01 2.53 25.83
CA PHE A 67 -3.55 3.93 25.91
C PHE A 67 -3.74 4.51 27.31
N VAL A 68 -4.89 4.30 27.96
CA VAL A 68 -5.15 4.77 29.33
C VAL A 68 -4.14 4.17 30.30
N GLN A 69 -3.82 2.88 30.18
CA GLN A 69 -2.77 2.26 30.97
C GLN A 69 -1.39 2.92 30.74
N LEU A 70 -1.04 3.26 29.50
CA LEU A 70 0.19 3.98 29.21
C LEU A 70 0.21 5.38 29.84
N ILE A 71 -0.90 6.13 29.73
CA ILE A 71 -1.04 7.47 30.31
C ILE A 71 -0.89 7.41 31.83
N LEU A 72 -1.54 6.45 32.51
CA LEU A 72 -1.36 6.22 33.95
C LEU A 72 0.10 5.90 34.30
N THR A 73 0.77 5.07 33.48
CA THR A 73 2.18 4.72 33.68
C THR A 73 3.08 5.94 33.56
N ILE A 74 2.89 6.78 32.53
CA ILE A 74 3.63 8.02 32.33
C ILE A 74 3.44 8.99 33.50
N GLY A 75 2.19 9.18 33.95
CA GLY A 75 1.88 10.12 35.03
C GLY A 75 2.36 9.64 36.40
N ARG A 76 2.23 8.34 36.70
CA ARG A 76 2.76 7.72 37.93
C ARG A 76 4.27 7.84 38.04
N GLU A 77 4.99 7.55 36.95
CA GLU A 77 6.46 7.59 36.93
C GLU A 77 7.03 9.01 36.72
N ARG A 78 6.15 9.98 36.43
CA ARG A 78 6.48 11.35 36.02
C ARG A 78 7.51 11.37 34.89
N THR A 79 7.33 10.49 33.90
CA THR A 79 8.30 10.28 32.82
C THR A 79 8.59 11.57 32.05
N PHE A 80 7.58 12.44 31.88
CA PHE A 80 7.70 13.74 31.21
C PHE A 80 8.54 14.79 31.96
N GLU A 81 8.80 14.61 33.26
CA GLU A 81 9.75 15.47 34.01
C GLU A 81 11.21 15.05 33.77
N LYS A 82 11.44 13.79 33.39
CA LYS A 82 12.77 13.16 33.27
C LYS A 82 13.26 13.08 31.82
N TYR A 83 12.33 13.00 30.87
CA TYR A 83 12.62 12.82 29.45
C TYR A 83 11.79 13.80 28.62
N LEU A 84 12.34 14.22 27.47
CA LEU A 84 11.57 14.96 26.49
C LEU A 84 10.39 14.09 26.01
N PRO A 85 9.17 14.64 25.93
CA PRO A 85 8.01 13.91 25.42
C PRO A 85 8.27 13.36 24.01
N PRO A 86 7.76 12.15 23.70
CA PRO A 86 7.89 11.57 22.37
C PRO A 86 6.98 12.31 21.39
N ILE A 87 7.18 12.07 20.09
CA ILE A 87 6.21 12.52 19.07
C ILE A 87 4.87 11.81 19.26
N PHE A 88 4.92 10.50 19.52
CA PHE A 88 3.73 9.67 19.67
C PHE A 88 3.71 8.93 21.01
N ILE A 89 2.50 8.76 21.55
CA ILE A 89 2.20 7.60 22.38
C ILE A 89 1.60 6.50 21.49
N GLY A 90 1.73 5.25 21.91
CA GLY A 90 1.18 4.11 21.17
C GLY A 90 0.61 3.03 22.06
N ALA A 91 -0.20 2.18 21.44
CA ALA A 91 -0.63 0.94 22.02
C ALA A 91 -0.64 -0.12 20.92
N PHE A 92 -0.26 -1.35 21.22
CA PHE A 92 -0.28 -2.42 20.24
C PHE A 92 -0.53 -3.79 20.85
N ASP A 93 -1.05 -4.68 20.01
CA ASP A 93 -1.34 -6.06 20.34
C ASP A 93 -0.88 -6.98 19.19
N ALA A 94 -1.33 -8.23 19.12
CA ALA A 94 -0.91 -9.18 18.09
C ALA A 94 -1.53 -8.93 16.70
N GLU A 95 -2.54 -8.06 16.59
CA GLU A 95 -3.28 -7.79 15.36
C GLU A 95 -2.97 -6.40 14.79
N LYS A 96 -2.78 -5.41 15.67
CA LYS A 96 -2.71 -4.00 15.29
C LYS A 96 -1.81 -3.16 16.20
N ILE A 97 -1.39 -2.01 15.67
CA ILE A 97 -0.71 -0.93 16.40
C ILE A 97 -1.46 0.38 16.19
N ALA A 98 -1.56 1.18 17.24
CA ALA A 98 -2.17 2.50 17.21
C ALA A 98 -1.16 3.57 17.67
N PHE A 99 -1.23 4.74 17.05
CA PHE A 99 -0.45 5.92 17.42
C PHE A 99 -1.37 7.10 17.68
N VAL A 100 -1.03 7.91 18.68
CA VAL A 100 -1.65 9.21 18.97
C VAL A 100 -0.53 10.22 19.21
N ASP A 101 -0.66 11.40 18.62
CA ASP A 101 0.28 12.50 18.87
C ASP A 101 0.28 12.84 20.37
N TYR A 102 1.47 12.94 20.98
CA TYR A 102 1.59 13.18 22.41
C TYR A 102 0.84 14.45 22.86
N SER A 103 0.77 15.47 22.01
CA SER A 103 0.06 16.73 22.30
C SER A 103 -1.42 16.55 22.62
N VAL A 104 -2.07 15.50 22.10
CA VAL A 104 -3.47 15.17 22.39
C VAL A 104 -3.69 14.85 23.86
N VAL A 105 -2.73 14.16 24.49
CA VAL A 105 -2.84 13.74 25.90
C VAL A 105 -2.03 14.62 26.86
N ALA A 106 -1.24 15.56 26.34
CA ALA A 106 -0.30 16.35 27.15
C ALA A 106 -1.00 17.11 28.30
N ASN A 107 -2.21 17.63 28.04
CA ASN A 107 -2.98 18.39 29.03
C ASN A 107 -3.45 17.54 30.23
N VAL A 108 -3.53 16.22 30.07
CA VAL A 108 -3.92 15.31 31.16
C VAL A 108 -2.92 15.39 32.31
N PHE A 109 -1.62 15.48 31.99
CA PHE A 109 -0.54 15.47 32.99
C PHE A 109 -0.43 16.75 33.80
N ILE A 110 -1.10 17.83 33.39
CA ILE A 110 -1.06 19.15 34.04
C ILE A 110 -2.22 19.31 35.05
N LYS A 111 -3.15 18.34 35.13
CA LYS A 111 -4.27 18.38 36.08
C LYS A 111 -3.78 18.17 37.52
N ASN A 112 -4.03 19.16 38.37
CA ASN A 112 -3.54 19.20 39.76
C ASN A 112 -4.30 18.28 40.76
N ASP A 113 -5.41 17.66 40.34
CA ASP A 113 -6.31 16.89 41.22
C ASP A 113 -6.57 15.47 40.72
N PHE A 114 -5.49 14.73 40.43
CA PHE A 114 -5.58 13.33 40.01
C PHE A 114 -4.62 12.43 40.81
N ASN A 115 -5.12 11.30 41.30
CA ASN A 115 -4.33 10.32 42.02
C ASN A 115 -3.55 9.41 41.05
N TRP A 116 -2.30 9.76 40.79
CA TRP A 116 -1.41 8.99 39.93
C TRP A 116 -0.86 7.70 40.57
N ASN A 117 -1.06 7.47 41.87
CA ASN A 117 -0.50 6.33 42.60
C ASN A 117 -1.39 5.07 42.54
N VAL A 118 -2.03 4.83 41.40
CA VAL A 118 -2.82 3.61 41.14
C VAL A 118 -2.03 2.61 40.31
N THR A 119 -2.43 1.34 40.33
CA THR A 119 -1.85 0.32 39.43
C THR A 119 -2.39 0.52 38.01
N PRO A 120 -1.54 0.87 37.02
CA PRO A 120 -2.00 1.22 35.67
C PRO A 120 -2.79 0.10 34.96
N SER A 121 -2.48 -1.16 35.25
CA SER A 121 -3.15 -2.33 34.70
C SER A 121 -4.46 -2.72 35.40
N ASN A 122 -4.89 -1.99 36.43
CA ASN A 122 -6.15 -2.26 37.12
C ASN A 122 -7.30 -1.41 36.57
N HIS A 123 -8.02 -1.97 35.59
CA HIS A 123 -9.11 -1.31 34.87
C HIS A 123 -10.35 -1.06 35.75
N SER A 124 -10.42 -1.65 36.95
CA SER A 124 -11.57 -1.51 37.85
C SER A 124 -11.53 -0.23 38.72
N THR A 125 -10.38 0.42 38.81
CA THR A 125 -10.18 1.62 39.64
C THR A 125 -11.01 2.81 39.17
N LYS A 126 -11.35 3.72 40.08
CA LYS A 126 -12.12 4.93 39.74
C LYS A 126 -11.29 5.84 38.84
N GLU A 127 -9.98 5.92 39.11
CA GLU A 127 -9.00 6.70 38.36
C GLU A 127 -8.87 6.23 36.92
N PHE A 128 -8.81 4.92 36.68
CA PHE A 128 -8.76 4.36 35.32
C PHE A 128 -10.04 4.70 34.54
N LYS A 129 -11.22 4.46 35.15
CA LYS A 129 -12.51 4.74 34.50
C LYS A 129 -12.69 6.22 34.18
N TYR A 130 -12.34 7.09 35.14
CA TYR A 130 -12.38 8.54 34.94
C TYR A 130 -11.44 8.98 33.81
N LEU A 131 -10.21 8.45 33.80
CA LEU A 131 -9.25 8.81 32.76
C LEU A 131 -9.71 8.32 31.39
N LEU A 132 -10.22 7.08 31.29
CA LEU A 132 -10.82 6.56 30.07
C LEU A 132 -11.95 7.47 29.58
N GLU A 133 -12.91 7.82 30.43
CA GLU A 133 -14.00 8.73 30.07
C GLU A 133 -13.48 10.10 29.62
N LEU A 134 -12.43 10.62 30.25
CA LEU A 134 -11.86 11.92 29.93
C LEU A 134 -11.19 11.97 28.56
N VAL A 135 -10.42 10.94 28.18
CA VAL A 135 -9.58 10.97 26.97
C VAL A 135 -10.12 10.16 25.80
N LYS A 136 -11.15 9.34 26.00
CA LYS A 136 -11.62 8.36 25.00
C LYS A 136 -12.00 9.02 23.68
N ASP A 137 -12.82 10.06 23.71
CA ASP A 137 -13.27 10.73 22.48
C ASP A 137 -12.10 11.33 21.69
N GLU A 138 -11.15 11.95 22.39
CA GLU A 138 -9.97 12.57 21.78
C GLU A 138 -8.99 11.52 21.22
N LEU A 139 -8.84 10.39 21.92
CA LEU A 139 -8.10 9.24 21.44
C LEU A 139 -8.78 8.63 20.20
N GLU A 140 -10.09 8.42 20.22
CA GLU A 140 -10.84 7.88 19.08
C GLU A 140 -10.73 8.79 17.85
N ASP A 141 -10.81 10.11 18.05
CA ASP A 141 -10.72 11.09 16.97
C ASP A 141 -9.30 11.22 16.39
N SER A 142 -8.27 11.03 17.21
CA SER A 142 -6.88 11.28 16.82
C SER A 142 -6.06 10.02 16.53
N SER A 143 -6.59 8.83 16.84
CA SER A 143 -5.86 7.58 16.69
C SER A 143 -5.60 7.22 15.24
N LEU A 144 -4.37 6.78 15.00
CA LEU A 144 -3.88 6.22 13.74
C LEU A 144 -3.65 4.73 13.96
N ILE A 145 -4.64 3.91 13.59
CA ILE A 145 -4.64 2.47 13.83
C ILE A 145 -4.26 1.75 12.54
N PHE A 146 -3.29 0.85 12.63
CA PHE A 146 -2.81 0.03 11.52
C PHE A 146 -2.92 -1.45 11.88
N ASN A 147 -3.66 -2.21 11.08
CA ASN A 147 -3.67 -3.68 11.15
C ASN A 147 -2.44 -4.24 10.42
N TYR A 148 -1.70 -5.17 11.03
CA TYR A 148 -0.44 -5.65 10.45
C TYR A 148 -0.64 -6.43 9.16
N GLU A 149 -1.73 -7.19 9.03
CA GLU A 149 -1.98 -8.02 7.86
C GLU A 149 -2.45 -7.18 6.67
N SER A 150 -3.40 -6.28 6.90
CA SER A 150 -4.01 -5.49 5.81
C SER A 150 -3.29 -4.17 5.51
N GLN A 151 -2.52 -3.61 6.45
CA GLN A 151 -1.99 -2.24 6.39
C GLN A 151 -0.47 -2.16 6.70
N ASP A 152 0.30 -3.25 6.54
CA ASP A 152 1.77 -3.28 6.73
C ASP A 152 2.51 -2.13 6.01
N LYS A 153 2.12 -1.85 4.77
CA LYS A 153 2.76 -0.80 3.96
C LYS A 153 2.45 0.59 4.46
N GLU A 154 1.20 0.85 4.79
CA GLU A 154 0.76 2.13 5.33
C GLU A 154 1.47 2.40 6.65
N LEU A 155 1.62 1.38 7.49
CA LEU A 155 2.39 1.47 8.73
C LEU A 155 3.87 1.79 8.46
N LYS A 156 4.53 1.08 7.53
CA LYS A 156 5.93 1.37 7.15
C LYS A 156 6.10 2.77 6.56
N ALA A 157 5.18 3.20 5.70
CA ALA A 157 5.17 4.53 5.12
C ALA A 157 4.94 5.60 6.19
N PHE A 158 4.01 5.34 7.12
CA PHE A 158 3.70 6.21 8.25
C PHE A 158 4.90 6.38 9.16
N ILE A 159 5.59 5.31 9.55
CA ILE A 159 6.79 5.39 10.41
C ILE A 159 7.90 6.15 9.69
N LYS A 160 8.19 5.80 8.44
CA LYS A 160 9.21 6.51 7.63
C LYS A 160 8.94 8.01 7.51
N ASN A 161 7.69 8.39 7.28
CA ASN A 161 7.26 9.79 7.13
C ASN A 161 6.91 10.47 8.45
N ASN A 162 6.84 9.70 9.53
CA ASN A 162 6.55 9.93 10.95
C ASN A 162 7.72 10.31 11.86
N PHE A 163 8.66 9.38 11.95
CA PHE A 163 9.65 9.24 13.00
C PHE A 163 10.96 9.93 12.57
N VAL A 164 10.90 11.25 12.40
CA VAL A 164 12.04 12.10 11.98
C VAL A 164 12.21 13.25 12.96
N VAL A 165 13.46 13.54 13.31
CA VAL A 165 13.86 14.62 14.24
C VAL A 165 13.32 15.98 13.79
N GLY A 166 12.83 16.78 14.73
CA GLY A 166 12.39 18.16 14.49
C GLY A 166 11.04 18.29 13.76
N ARG A 167 10.30 17.19 13.63
CA ARG A 167 8.95 17.21 13.07
C ARG A 167 7.94 17.57 14.16
N ASN A 168 7.09 18.55 13.86
CA ASN A 168 6.05 19.05 14.79
C ASN A 168 4.62 18.63 14.40
N ASN A 169 4.40 18.00 13.24
CA ASN A 169 3.07 17.64 12.75
C ASN A 169 3.06 16.27 12.07
N VAL A 170 1.97 15.52 12.27
CA VAL A 170 1.72 14.23 11.62
C VAL A 170 1.37 14.40 10.14
N ARG A 171 2.12 13.73 9.26
CA ARG A 171 1.86 13.59 7.83
C ARG A 171 1.05 12.32 7.56
N LYS A 172 -0.21 12.51 7.15
CA LYS A 172 -1.07 11.48 6.58
C LYS A 172 -0.58 11.02 5.19
N ILE A 173 -0.97 9.82 4.75
CA ILE A 173 -0.62 9.25 3.44
C ILE A 173 -1.35 10.00 2.33
N GLU A 174 -0.62 10.47 1.30
CA GLU A 174 -1.22 11.21 0.19
C GLU A 174 -1.93 10.29 -0.81
N ILE A 175 -3.09 10.74 -1.30
CA ILE A 175 -3.83 10.10 -2.39
C ILE A 175 -3.49 10.81 -3.70
N THR A 176 -3.08 10.05 -4.70
CA THR A 176 -2.54 10.49 -6.00
C THR A 176 -3.24 9.79 -7.16
N LYS A 177 -2.92 10.21 -8.39
CA LYS A 177 -3.37 9.53 -9.63
C LYS A 177 -2.99 8.05 -9.69
N ASN A 178 -1.95 7.64 -8.96
CA ASN A 178 -1.38 6.30 -9.04
C ASN A 178 -1.87 5.34 -7.94
N ASN A 179 -2.53 5.83 -6.88
CA ASN A 179 -2.96 4.97 -5.77
C ASN A 179 -4.44 5.09 -5.38
N PHE A 180 -5.20 6.02 -5.96
CA PHE A 180 -6.59 6.26 -5.55
C PHE A 180 -7.51 5.05 -5.73
N THR A 181 -7.22 4.16 -6.69
CA THR A 181 -7.92 2.89 -6.92
C THR A 181 -7.61 1.86 -5.81
N SER A 182 -6.35 1.75 -5.40
CA SER A 182 -5.97 0.91 -4.25
C SER A 182 -6.60 1.39 -2.94
N VAL A 183 -6.65 2.70 -2.71
CA VAL A 183 -7.31 3.28 -1.53
C VAL A 183 -8.81 3.00 -1.55
N TYR A 184 -9.45 3.12 -2.72
CA TYR A 184 -10.85 2.73 -2.90
C TYR A 184 -11.11 1.26 -2.53
N TYR A 185 -10.25 0.32 -2.95
CA TYR A 185 -10.43 -1.10 -2.59
C TYR A 185 -10.34 -1.37 -1.09
N LYS A 186 -9.54 -0.59 -0.35
CA LYS A 186 -9.47 -0.67 1.10
C LYS A 186 -10.73 -0.07 1.73
N TRP A 187 -11.19 1.08 1.23
CA TRP A 187 -12.46 1.69 1.65
C TRP A 187 -13.66 0.74 1.45
N LEU A 188 -13.68 -0.03 0.36
CA LEU A 188 -14.72 -1.05 0.11
C LEU A 188 -14.77 -2.15 1.18
N LYS A 189 -13.63 -2.49 1.78
CA LYS A 189 -13.54 -3.53 2.81
C LYS A 189 -13.80 -2.97 4.20
N GLU A 190 -13.30 -1.77 4.48
CA GLU A 190 -13.26 -1.22 5.83
C GLU A 190 -14.46 -0.30 6.12
N VAL A 191 -14.82 0.59 5.19
CA VAL A 191 -15.84 1.64 5.43
C VAL A 191 -17.19 1.25 4.85
N LYS A 192 -17.23 0.75 3.61
CA LYS A 192 -18.50 0.42 2.93
C LYS A 192 -19.45 -0.47 3.76
N PRO A 193 -18.99 -1.50 4.50
CA PRO A 193 -19.88 -2.34 5.31
C PRO A 193 -20.55 -1.59 6.47
N SER A 194 -19.98 -0.48 6.93
CA SER A 194 -20.57 0.30 8.03
C SER A 194 -21.64 1.28 7.57
N ILE A 195 -21.83 1.48 6.26
CA ILE A 195 -22.86 2.38 5.72
C ILE A 195 -24.22 1.68 5.75
N ASN A 196 -25.20 2.30 6.40
CA ASN A 196 -26.56 1.79 6.53
C ASN A 196 -27.37 1.97 5.24
N ILE A 197 -27.13 1.10 4.25
CA ILE A 197 -27.74 1.24 2.94
C ILE A 197 -27.97 -0.10 2.24
N LYS A 198 -29.10 -0.22 1.52
CA LYS A 198 -29.40 -1.38 0.68
C LYS A 198 -28.76 -1.21 -0.70
N TRP A 199 -27.50 -1.62 -0.83
CA TRP A 199 -26.69 -1.44 -2.04
C TRP A 199 -27.38 -1.90 -3.34
N GLU A 200 -28.11 -3.02 -3.31
CA GLU A 200 -28.83 -3.55 -4.48
C GLU A 200 -29.97 -2.65 -4.97
N ILE A 201 -30.58 -1.85 -4.09
CA ILE A 201 -31.62 -0.88 -4.46
C ILE A 201 -30.97 0.38 -5.03
N VAL A 202 -29.90 0.85 -4.39
CA VAL A 202 -29.16 2.05 -4.79
C VAL A 202 -28.54 1.91 -6.17
N LYS A 203 -27.98 0.73 -6.47
CA LYS A 203 -27.49 0.37 -7.80
C LYS A 203 -28.57 0.48 -8.88
N LYS A 204 -29.80 0.03 -8.59
CA LYS A 204 -30.93 0.16 -9.53
C LYS A 204 -31.34 1.61 -9.77
N ALA A 205 -31.06 2.50 -8.83
CA ALA A 205 -31.26 3.94 -8.97
C ALA A 205 -30.10 4.66 -9.67
N GLY A 206 -29.09 3.93 -10.18
CA GLY A 206 -27.96 4.48 -10.93
C GLY A 206 -26.78 4.97 -10.07
N LEU A 207 -26.86 4.82 -8.75
CA LEU A 207 -25.77 5.14 -7.82
C LEU A 207 -24.95 3.89 -7.51
N ILE A 208 -23.63 4.03 -7.44
CA ILE A 208 -22.72 2.95 -7.09
C ILE A 208 -21.85 3.34 -5.89
N ASP A 209 -21.16 2.38 -5.31
CA ASP A 209 -20.25 2.57 -4.19
C ASP A 209 -19.12 3.58 -4.46
N ALA A 210 -18.70 3.73 -5.72
CA ALA A 210 -17.77 4.79 -6.11
C ALA A 210 -18.28 6.20 -5.82
N ASP A 211 -19.60 6.46 -5.90
CA ASP A 211 -20.16 7.79 -5.64
C ASP A 211 -20.02 8.17 -4.16
N PHE A 212 -20.17 7.20 -3.25
CA PHE A 212 -19.96 7.38 -1.82
C PHE A 212 -18.48 7.59 -1.49
N TYR A 213 -17.59 6.80 -2.11
CA TYR A 213 -16.15 6.99 -1.95
C TYR A 213 -15.69 8.37 -2.44
N LEU A 214 -16.21 8.85 -3.58
CA LEU A 214 -15.88 10.19 -4.09
C LEU A 214 -16.38 11.29 -3.15
N ALA A 215 -17.56 11.12 -2.56
CA ALA A 215 -18.10 12.04 -1.55
C ALA A 215 -17.18 12.15 -0.33
N ASP A 216 -16.69 11.01 0.16
CA ASP A 216 -15.72 10.93 1.24
C ASP A 216 -14.37 11.54 0.86
N LEU A 217 -13.83 11.15 -0.29
CA LEU A 217 -12.49 11.54 -0.76
C LEU A 217 -12.39 13.04 -1.01
N LEU A 218 -13.44 13.64 -1.57
CA LEU A 218 -13.51 15.06 -1.92
C LEU A 218 -14.19 15.88 -0.82
N SER A 219 -13.95 15.53 0.45
CA SER A 219 -14.48 16.22 1.63
C SER A 219 -13.39 16.86 2.48
N LYS A 220 -13.79 17.87 3.26
CA LYS A 220 -13.03 18.43 4.37
C LYS A 220 -13.95 18.52 5.58
N ASN A 221 -13.48 18.15 6.77
CA ASN A 221 -14.29 18.14 8.00
C ASN A 221 -15.60 17.35 7.84
N ASN A 222 -15.55 16.22 7.13
CA ASN A 222 -16.73 15.41 6.76
C ASN A 222 -17.80 16.18 5.96
N GLU A 223 -17.42 17.23 5.25
CA GLU A 223 -18.30 17.92 4.30
C GLU A 223 -17.71 17.83 2.90
N THR A 224 -18.46 17.21 2.00
CA THR A 224 -18.07 17.14 0.59
C THR A 224 -17.99 18.54 0.00
N LEU A 225 -16.87 18.83 -0.67
CA LEU A 225 -16.54 20.16 -1.21
C LEU A 225 -17.12 20.41 -2.61
N LYS A 226 -17.58 19.37 -3.30
CA LYS A 226 -18.06 19.44 -4.69
C LYS A 226 -19.53 19.05 -4.76
N ASP A 227 -20.42 20.04 -4.71
CA ASP A 227 -21.88 19.83 -4.70
C ASP A 227 -22.43 19.15 -5.96
N ALA A 228 -21.65 19.18 -7.06
CA ALA A 228 -21.96 18.51 -8.31
C ALA A 228 -21.85 16.97 -8.25
N LEU A 229 -21.36 16.39 -7.14
CA LEU A 229 -21.36 14.95 -6.96
C LEU A 229 -22.78 14.44 -6.67
N PHE A 230 -23.06 13.21 -7.12
CA PHE A 230 -24.35 12.55 -6.92
C PHE A 230 -24.65 12.20 -5.45
N VAL A 231 -23.61 12.03 -4.65
CA VAL A 231 -23.65 11.76 -3.21
C VAL A 231 -22.80 12.81 -2.51
N LEU A 232 -23.28 13.34 -1.38
CA LEU A 232 -22.53 14.24 -0.50
C LEU A 232 -22.43 13.64 0.89
N LEU A 233 -21.24 13.70 1.49
CA LEU A 233 -21.04 13.50 2.91
C LEU A 233 -21.38 14.80 3.65
N LYS A 234 -22.24 14.69 4.66
CA LYS A 234 -22.70 15.76 5.54
C LYS A 234 -22.49 15.36 6.98
N THR A 235 -21.31 15.66 7.52
CA THR A 235 -20.87 15.43 8.90
C THR A 235 -20.90 13.95 9.32
N ASN A 236 -22.09 13.38 9.49
CA ASN A 236 -22.37 12.05 10.01
C ASN A 236 -23.28 11.18 9.11
N HIS A 237 -23.66 11.64 7.92
CA HIS A 237 -24.47 10.87 6.98
C HIS A 237 -24.19 11.27 5.54
N TYR A 238 -24.64 10.44 4.60
CA TYR A 238 -24.66 10.75 3.18
C TYR A 238 -26.01 11.29 2.76
N GLU A 239 -26.02 12.27 1.87
CA GLU A 239 -27.20 12.81 1.18
C GLU A 239 -27.11 12.55 -0.33
N PHE A 240 -28.18 12.05 -0.93
CA PHE A 240 -28.27 11.75 -2.36
C PHE A 240 -29.72 11.75 -2.86
N GLY A 241 -29.91 11.65 -4.18
CA GLY A 241 -31.26 11.58 -4.77
C GLY A 241 -32.06 12.88 -4.60
N ARG A 242 -31.39 14.04 -4.74
CA ARG A 242 -32.02 15.36 -4.62
C ARG A 242 -33.12 15.52 -5.66
N LYS A 243 -34.30 15.91 -5.21
CA LYS A 243 -35.46 16.18 -6.07
C LYS A 243 -36.33 17.26 -5.44
N ILE A 244 -37.16 17.90 -6.26
CA ILE A 244 -38.25 18.73 -5.78
C ILE A 244 -39.46 17.81 -5.53
N ASP A 245 -40.06 17.89 -4.35
CA ASP A 245 -41.27 17.15 -4.01
C ASP A 245 -42.53 17.82 -4.57
N GLU A 246 -43.69 17.22 -4.30
CA GLU A 246 -44.99 17.71 -4.76
C GLU A 246 -45.39 19.09 -4.19
N TYR A 247 -44.70 19.55 -3.14
CA TYR A 247 -44.92 20.86 -2.50
C TYR A 247 -43.91 21.92 -2.94
N GLY A 248 -42.99 21.59 -3.86
CA GLY A 248 -41.94 22.51 -4.29
C GLY A 248 -40.73 22.58 -3.33
N LEU A 249 -40.62 21.66 -2.37
CA LEU A 249 -39.53 21.61 -1.40
C LEU A 249 -38.44 20.63 -1.84
N GLU A 250 -37.19 20.89 -1.44
CA GLU A 250 -36.08 19.98 -1.70
C GLU A 250 -36.18 18.73 -0.80
N ALA A 251 -36.33 17.57 -1.42
CA ALA A 251 -36.29 16.27 -0.77
C ALA A 251 -34.96 15.57 -1.08
N VAL A 252 -34.31 15.05 -0.03
CA VAL A 252 -33.05 14.30 -0.12
C VAL A 252 -33.17 12.95 0.59
N THR A 253 -32.50 11.93 0.06
CA THR A 253 -32.36 10.63 0.71
C THR A 253 -31.12 10.64 1.59
N LYS A 254 -31.22 10.05 2.79
CA LYS A 254 -30.13 9.98 3.76
C LYS A 254 -29.70 8.55 4.02
N ALA A 255 -28.39 8.32 4.10
CA ALA A 255 -27.81 7.07 4.62
C ALA A 255 -26.82 7.37 5.74
N SER A 256 -27.08 6.83 6.92
CA SER A 256 -26.23 6.98 8.10
C SER A 256 -25.18 5.86 8.18
N PHE A 257 -24.32 5.90 9.19
CA PHE A 257 -23.38 4.83 9.52
C PHE A 257 -23.92 3.99 10.68
N ASN A 258 -23.87 2.66 10.55
CA ASN A 258 -24.31 1.70 11.57
C ASN A 258 -23.42 1.71 12.82
N ASP A 259 -22.18 2.16 12.67
CA ASP A 259 -21.13 2.17 13.70
C ASP A 259 -20.81 3.58 14.20
N ASN A 260 -21.68 4.57 13.96
CA ASN A 260 -21.44 5.97 14.29
C ASN A 260 -20.11 6.51 13.73
N GLN A 261 -19.72 6.10 12.51
CA GLN A 261 -18.51 6.52 11.79
C GLN A 261 -17.17 6.00 12.34
N VAL A 262 -17.16 5.02 13.24
CA VAL A 262 -15.90 4.47 13.79
C VAL A 262 -14.98 3.98 12.67
N ALA A 263 -15.46 3.11 11.77
CA ALA A 263 -14.65 2.59 10.66
C ALA A 263 -14.22 3.71 9.69
N HIS A 264 -15.12 4.66 9.43
CA HIS A 264 -14.84 5.80 8.56
C HIS A 264 -13.74 6.72 9.14
N LYS A 265 -13.78 7.01 10.45
CA LYS A 265 -12.76 7.83 11.15
C LYS A 265 -11.40 7.13 11.11
N ILE A 266 -11.34 5.85 11.50
CA ILE A 266 -10.11 5.04 11.51
C ILE A 266 -9.47 5.07 10.11
N PHE A 267 -10.26 4.78 9.08
CA PHE A 267 -9.78 4.76 7.70
C PHE A 267 -9.23 6.12 7.25
N TRP A 268 -10.00 7.20 7.39
CA TRP A 268 -9.62 8.52 6.90
C TRP A 268 -8.60 9.26 7.79
N ASN A 269 -8.29 8.74 8.97
CA ASN A 269 -7.16 9.23 9.76
C ASN A 269 -5.81 8.88 9.14
N ILE A 270 -5.73 7.77 8.41
CA ILE A 270 -4.51 7.33 7.72
C ILE A 270 -4.21 8.21 6.49
N TYR A 271 -5.24 8.65 5.77
CA TYR A 271 -5.11 9.31 4.48
C TYR A 271 -5.37 10.81 4.51
N LYS A 272 -4.57 11.57 3.75
CA LYS A 272 -4.79 12.99 3.53
C LYS A 272 -5.93 13.18 2.53
N ARG A 273 -7.06 13.72 3.01
CA ARG A 273 -8.18 14.16 2.18
C ARG A 273 -8.56 15.63 2.45
N PRO A 274 -9.01 16.39 1.43
CA PRO A 274 -9.07 15.97 0.03
C PRO A 274 -7.67 15.86 -0.59
N PRO A 275 -7.49 15.10 -1.70
CA PRO A 275 -6.23 15.05 -2.43
C PRO A 275 -5.87 16.42 -3.01
N ARG A 276 -4.68 16.56 -3.62
CA ARG A 276 -4.30 17.80 -4.32
C ARG A 276 -5.38 18.19 -5.35
N LYS A 277 -5.72 19.49 -5.40
CA LYS A 277 -6.84 20.00 -6.24
C LYS A 277 -6.70 19.64 -7.72
N ASP A 278 -5.49 19.65 -8.25
CA ASP A 278 -5.21 19.30 -9.65
C ASP A 278 -5.46 17.82 -9.98
N PHE A 279 -5.61 16.94 -8.97
CA PHE A 279 -6.01 15.54 -9.17
C PHE A 279 -7.52 15.33 -9.16
N TRP A 280 -8.32 16.30 -8.70
CA TRP A 280 -9.75 16.10 -8.49
C TRP A 280 -10.48 15.76 -9.79
N GLN A 281 -10.24 16.54 -10.84
CA GLN A 281 -10.90 16.33 -12.11
C GLN A 281 -10.48 14.98 -12.73
N TYR A 282 -9.18 14.65 -12.68
CA TYR A 282 -8.68 13.35 -13.12
C TYR A 282 -9.39 12.19 -12.40
N ILE A 283 -9.47 12.21 -11.06
CA ILE A 283 -10.09 11.13 -10.28
C ILE A 283 -11.59 11.01 -10.60
N ILE A 284 -12.29 12.13 -10.78
CA ILE A 284 -13.72 12.14 -11.15
C ILE A 284 -13.92 11.60 -12.56
N ASP A 285 -13.12 12.05 -13.53
CA ASP A 285 -13.17 11.56 -14.91
C ASP A 285 -12.84 10.08 -14.99
N ARG A 286 -11.99 9.60 -14.06
CA ARG A 286 -11.62 8.20 -13.88
C ARG A 286 -12.50 7.44 -12.88
N ARG A 287 -13.73 7.91 -12.63
CA ARG A 287 -14.75 7.18 -11.86
C ARG A 287 -14.99 5.78 -12.41
N ASP A 288 -14.78 5.57 -13.72
CA ASP A 288 -14.84 4.27 -14.38
C ASP A 288 -13.85 3.24 -13.82
N LEU A 289 -12.77 3.69 -13.16
CA LEU A 289 -11.79 2.81 -12.50
C LEU A 289 -12.21 2.34 -11.11
N LEU A 290 -13.23 2.95 -10.52
CA LEU A 290 -13.69 2.65 -9.16
C LEU A 290 -14.71 1.51 -9.18
N VAL A 291 -14.34 0.38 -9.76
CA VAL A 291 -15.18 -0.81 -9.86
C VAL A 291 -14.61 -1.89 -8.94
N PRO A 292 -15.43 -2.54 -8.09
CA PRO A 292 -14.96 -3.68 -7.31
C PRO A 292 -14.39 -4.76 -8.24
N GLN A 293 -13.10 -5.07 -8.12
CA GLN A 293 -12.54 -6.18 -8.87
C GLN A 293 -12.92 -7.50 -8.21
N ASP A 294 -13.44 -8.43 -9.01
CA ASP A 294 -13.62 -9.82 -8.60
C ASP A 294 -12.23 -10.45 -8.42
N ILE A 295 -11.60 -10.25 -7.26
CA ILE A 295 -10.33 -10.90 -6.89
C ILE A 295 -10.65 -12.34 -6.53
N ARG A 296 -10.94 -13.18 -7.55
CA ARG A 296 -10.91 -14.62 -7.36
C ARG A 296 -9.45 -15.06 -7.32
N GLU A 297 -8.95 -15.28 -6.12
CA GLU A 297 -7.69 -16.00 -5.87
C GLU A 297 -7.86 -17.46 -6.33
N ARG A 298 -7.64 -17.74 -7.62
CA ARG A 298 -7.59 -19.12 -8.12
C ARG A 298 -6.19 -19.69 -7.83
N LYS A 299 -6.12 -20.65 -6.92
CA LYS A 299 -4.90 -21.45 -6.66
C LYS A 299 -4.47 -22.16 -7.94
N GLY A 300 -3.27 -21.88 -8.45
CA GLY A 300 -2.65 -22.69 -9.53
C GLY A 300 -1.70 -21.97 -10.48
N SER A 301 -1.81 -20.64 -10.66
CA SER A 301 -0.85 -19.86 -11.47
C SER A 301 0.17 -19.14 -10.56
N TYR A 302 1.36 -18.83 -11.08
CA TYR A 302 2.35 -17.98 -10.41
C TYR A 302 1.72 -16.59 -10.19
N PHE A 303 1.06 -16.41 -9.05
CA PHE A 303 0.33 -15.21 -8.70
C PHE A 303 1.30 -14.21 -8.07
N THR A 304 1.33 -12.97 -8.56
CA THR A 304 2.04 -11.85 -7.90
C THR A 304 1.09 -11.25 -6.86
N PRO A 305 1.36 -11.37 -5.53
CA PRO A 305 0.56 -10.72 -4.51
C PRO A 305 0.36 -9.22 -4.77
N GLN A 306 -0.85 -8.72 -4.54
CA GLN A 306 -1.21 -7.31 -4.75
C GLN A 306 -0.30 -6.34 -3.99
N ILE A 307 0.15 -6.76 -2.80
CA ILE A 307 1.12 -6.01 -2.00
C ILE A 307 2.43 -5.78 -2.77
N TRP A 308 2.89 -6.72 -3.58
CA TRP A 308 4.12 -6.52 -4.35
C TRP A 308 3.88 -5.74 -5.64
N VAL A 309 2.72 -5.92 -6.29
CA VAL A 309 2.31 -5.17 -7.48
C VAL A 309 2.24 -3.66 -7.22
N GLU A 310 1.57 -3.27 -6.14
CA GLU A 310 1.50 -1.86 -5.74
C GLU A 310 2.87 -1.30 -5.36
N LYS A 311 3.75 -2.13 -4.77
CA LYS A 311 5.09 -1.69 -4.37
C LYS A 311 5.98 -1.42 -5.58
N SER A 312 5.93 -2.28 -6.59
CA SER A 312 6.66 -2.05 -7.84
C SER A 312 6.11 -0.86 -8.63
N GLN A 313 4.80 -0.63 -8.64
CA GLN A 313 4.22 0.57 -9.26
C GLN A 313 4.61 1.86 -8.53
N GLU A 314 4.73 1.82 -7.19
CA GLU A 314 5.30 2.94 -6.42
C GLU A 314 6.75 3.25 -6.86
N TYR A 315 7.56 2.23 -7.09
CA TYR A 315 8.94 2.38 -7.55
C TYR A 315 8.99 2.93 -9.00
N LEU A 316 8.16 2.42 -9.90
CA LEU A 316 8.03 2.94 -11.26
C LEU A 316 7.63 4.42 -11.26
N MET A 317 6.66 4.82 -10.41
CA MET A 317 6.28 6.22 -10.26
C MET A 317 7.44 7.10 -9.77
N ARG A 318 8.24 6.63 -8.81
CA ARG A 318 9.39 7.40 -8.31
C ARG A 318 10.46 7.60 -9.37
N GLU A 319 10.70 6.59 -10.20
CA GLU A 319 11.72 6.63 -11.26
C GLU A 319 11.26 7.36 -12.51
N LEU A 320 9.98 7.23 -12.89
CA LEU A 320 9.45 7.71 -14.17
C LEU A 320 8.58 8.98 -14.04
N GLY A 321 8.23 9.39 -12.81
CA GLY A 321 7.44 10.58 -12.51
C GLY A 321 5.96 10.29 -12.23
N GLU A 322 5.24 11.29 -11.68
CA GLU A 322 3.84 11.15 -11.26
C GLU A 322 2.87 10.80 -12.40
N ASN A 323 3.17 11.21 -13.65
CA ASN A 323 2.33 10.98 -14.84
C ASN A 323 2.80 9.79 -15.69
N TRP A 324 3.68 8.92 -15.17
CA TRP A 324 4.31 7.87 -15.98
C TRP A 324 3.33 6.95 -16.71
N GLN A 325 2.14 6.69 -16.16
CA GLN A 325 1.14 5.82 -16.81
C GLN A 325 0.53 6.44 -18.07
N ASP A 326 0.54 7.77 -18.18
CA ASP A 326 0.10 8.49 -19.38
C ASP A 326 1.25 8.71 -20.36
N GLU A 327 2.47 8.86 -19.85
CA GLU A 327 3.67 9.13 -20.65
C GLU A 327 4.35 7.88 -21.23
N TYR A 328 4.13 6.70 -20.62
CA TYR A 328 4.79 5.45 -20.99
C TYR A 328 3.78 4.37 -21.41
N TYR A 329 4.17 3.60 -22.42
CA TYR A 329 3.56 2.33 -22.76
C TYR A 329 4.05 1.24 -21.81
N ILE A 330 3.20 0.26 -21.52
CA ILE A 330 3.47 -0.86 -20.62
C ILE A 330 3.20 -2.14 -21.39
N TRP A 331 4.15 -3.07 -21.40
CA TRP A 331 3.93 -4.41 -21.92
C TRP A 331 4.36 -5.46 -20.90
N ASP A 332 3.40 -6.25 -20.44
CA ASP A 332 3.66 -7.50 -19.73
C ASP A 332 3.63 -8.65 -20.72
N CYS A 333 4.82 -9.13 -21.11
CA CYS A 333 4.96 -10.18 -22.10
C CYS A 333 4.85 -11.61 -21.53
N CYS A 334 4.55 -11.74 -20.24
CA CYS A 334 4.27 -13.00 -19.55
C CYS A 334 3.17 -12.82 -18.50
N ALA A 335 2.06 -12.20 -18.90
CA ALA A 335 1.07 -11.64 -17.99
C ALA A 335 0.33 -12.67 -17.12
N GLY A 336 0.34 -13.95 -17.52
CA GLY A 336 -0.54 -14.96 -16.94
C GLY A 336 -1.98 -14.45 -16.96
N THR A 337 -2.66 -14.44 -15.82
CA THR A 337 -4.02 -13.89 -15.68
C THR A 337 -4.09 -12.36 -15.49
N GLY A 338 -2.97 -11.65 -15.60
CA GLY A 338 -2.91 -10.18 -15.62
C GLY A 338 -2.77 -9.50 -14.26
N ASN A 339 -2.41 -10.22 -13.19
CA ASN A 339 -2.39 -9.66 -11.83
C ASN A 339 -1.39 -8.51 -11.65
N LEU A 340 -0.28 -8.54 -12.39
CA LEU A 340 0.75 -7.48 -12.34
C LEU A 340 0.23 -6.13 -12.86
N LEU A 341 -0.80 -6.16 -13.70
CA LEU A 341 -1.42 -4.99 -14.33
C LEU A 341 -2.50 -4.35 -13.45
N ASN A 342 -2.87 -4.98 -12.32
CA ASN A 342 -3.86 -4.46 -11.39
C ASN A 342 -3.41 -3.11 -10.80
N GLY A 343 -4.31 -2.14 -10.75
CA GLY A 343 -4.03 -0.79 -10.24
C GLY A 343 -3.53 0.20 -11.30
N LEU A 344 -3.13 -0.28 -12.48
CA LEU A 344 -2.83 0.60 -13.61
C LEU A 344 -4.09 1.27 -14.13
N THR A 345 -3.94 2.53 -14.52
CA THR A 345 -5.03 3.46 -14.79
C THR A 345 -5.20 3.74 -16.27
N ASN A 346 -4.15 3.78 -17.10
CA ASN A 346 -4.32 4.09 -18.53
C ASN A 346 -4.35 2.83 -19.43
N LYS A 347 -5.54 2.24 -19.65
CA LYS A 347 -5.71 1.01 -20.44
C LYS A 347 -5.23 1.10 -21.89
N TYR A 348 -5.18 2.31 -22.47
CA TYR A 348 -4.70 2.51 -23.84
C TYR A 348 -3.19 2.33 -23.99
N ASN A 349 -2.46 2.42 -22.87
CA ASN A 349 -1.01 2.24 -22.84
C ASN A 349 -0.60 0.82 -22.40
N ILE A 350 -1.55 -0.03 -21.98
CA ILE A 350 -1.24 -1.35 -21.41
C ILE A 350 -1.43 -2.44 -22.46
N TRP A 351 -0.41 -3.28 -22.62
CA TRP A 351 -0.40 -4.48 -23.46
C TRP A 351 -0.09 -5.69 -22.59
N ALA A 352 -0.80 -6.80 -22.84
CA ALA A 352 -0.64 -8.03 -22.08
C ALA A 352 -0.58 -9.21 -23.03
N SER A 353 0.47 -10.03 -22.89
CA SER A 353 0.56 -11.28 -23.63
C SER A 353 1.04 -12.42 -22.76
N THR A 354 0.62 -13.63 -23.12
CA THR A 354 0.99 -14.86 -22.44
C THR A 354 0.97 -16.02 -23.43
N ILE A 355 1.70 -17.09 -23.12
CA ILE A 355 1.79 -18.28 -23.97
C ILE A 355 0.52 -19.14 -23.90
N ASP A 356 -0.24 -19.07 -22.79
CA ASP A 356 -1.44 -19.89 -22.57
C ASP A 356 -2.71 -19.17 -23.02
N GLN A 357 -3.51 -19.82 -23.89
CA GLN A 357 -4.79 -19.27 -24.33
C GLN A 357 -5.81 -19.18 -23.18
N ALA A 358 -5.76 -20.09 -22.21
CA ALA A 358 -6.68 -20.07 -21.07
C ALA A 358 -6.47 -18.80 -20.21
N ASP A 359 -5.22 -18.37 -20.04
CA ASP A 359 -4.89 -17.14 -19.34
C ASP A 359 -5.38 -15.88 -20.09
N VAL A 360 -5.25 -15.88 -21.43
CA VAL A 360 -5.83 -14.83 -22.31
C VAL A 360 -7.34 -14.76 -22.11
N ASP A 361 -8.03 -15.90 -22.12
CA ASP A 361 -9.49 -15.95 -21.98
C ASP A 361 -9.92 -15.49 -20.58
N VAL A 362 -9.16 -15.81 -19.53
CA VAL A 362 -9.39 -15.29 -18.17
C VAL A 362 -9.22 -13.77 -18.11
N MET A 363 -8.19 -13.20 -18.75
CA MET A 363 -8.04 -11.74 -18.82
C MET A 363 -9.20 -11.09 -19.58
N LYS A 364 -9.67 -11.70 -20.67
CA LYS A 364 -10.84 -11.20 -21.42
C LYS A 364 -12.14 -11.28 -20.61
N ASP A 365 -12.33 -12.34 -19.83
CA ASP A 365 -13.46 -12.45 -18.89
C ASP A 365 -13.37 -11.36 -17.81
N ARG A 366 -12.18 -11.11 -17.26
CA ARG A 366 -11.95 -10.01 -16.30
C ARG A 366 -12.27 -8.64 -16.91
N ILE A 367 -11.95 -8.40 -18.18
CA ILE A 367 -12.31 -7.17 -18.89
C ILE A 367 -13.83 -7.01 -18.95
N LYS A 368 -14.57 -8.07 -19.30
CA LYS A 368 -16.04 -8.06 -19.30
C LYS A 368 -16.61 -7.76 -17.91
N ASN A 369 -15.86 -8.14 -16.86
CA ASN A 369 -16.20 -7.91 -15.45
C ASN A 369 -15.54 -6.63 -14.85
N GLY A 370 -15.02 -5.71 -15.67
CA GLY A 370 -14.58 -4.39 -15.22
C GLY A 370 -13.08 -4.19 -15.03
N ALA A 371 -12.23 -5.14 -15.43
CA ALA A 371 -10.78 -4.93 -15.43
C ALA A 371 -10.38 -3.83 -16.44
N ASN A 372 -9.48 -2.93 -16.02
CA ASN A 372 -9.03 -1.79 -16.81
C ASN A 372 -7.96 -2.17 -17.86
N LEU A 373 -8.35 -3.03 -18.81
CA LEU A 373 -7.53 -3.46 -19.95
C LEU A 373 -8.36 -3.37 -21.23
N LEU A 374 -7.70 -3.20 -22.37
CA LEU A 374 -8.35 -3.28 -23.67
C LEU A 374 -8.29 -4.70 -24.21
N GLU A 375 -9.43 -5.23 -24.66
CA GLU A 375 -9.50 -6.62 -25.16
C GLU A 375 -8.59 -6.87 -26.36
N ASN A 376 -8.43 -5.88 -27.24
CA ASN A 376 -7.52 -5.95 -28.39
C ASN A 376 -6.03 -5.77 -28.02
N HIS A 377 -5.71 -5.47 -26.76
CA HIS A 377 -4.35 -5.41 -26.23
C HIS A 377 -3.96 -6.68 -25.45
N VAL A 378 -4.89 -7.64 -25.34
CA VAL A 378 -4.70 -8.92 -24.66
C VAL A 378 -4.66 -10.04 -25.70
N PHE A 379 -3.51 -10.67 -25.86
CA PHE A 379 -3.28 -11.65 -26.94
C PHE A 379 -2.34 -12.78 -26.54
N LYS A 380 -2.45 -13.91 -27.24
CA LYS A 380 -1.53 -15.04 -27.08
C LYS A 380 -0.23 -14.73 -27.82
N PHE A 381 0.90 -14.91 -27.15
CA PHE A 381 2.23 -14.72 -27.74
C PHE A 381 3.28 -15.50 -26.95
N ASP A 382 4.07 -16.34 -27.63
CA ASP A 382 5.24 -16.97 -27.04
C ASP A 382 6.44 -16.00 -27.14
N PHE A 383 6.66 -15.25 -26.07
CA PHE A 383 7.70 -14.23 -26.01
C PHE A 383 9.12 -14.77 -26.22
N LEU A 384 9.39 -16.07 -26.16
CA LEU A 384 10.74 -16.60 -26.40
C LEU A 384 10.90 -17.30 -27.76
N ASN A 385 9.81 -17.52 -28.49
CA ASN A 385 9.83 -18.25 -29.75
C ASN A 385 9.20 -17.50 -30.93
N ASP A 386 8.15 -16.72 -30.70
CA ASP A 386 7.41 -16.06 -31.79
C ASP A 386 8.17 -14.85 -32.35
N SER A 387 8.01 -14.58 -33.65
CA SER A 387 8.50 -13.34 -34.27
C SER A 387 7.68 -12.15 -33.80
N PHE A 388 8.32 -10.99 -33.62
CA PHE A 388 7.62 -9.72 -33.36
C PHE A 388 6.72 -9.28 -34.52
N ASP A 389 6.81 -9.93 -35.68
CA ASP A 389 5.86 -9.70 -36.77
C ASP A 389 4.43 -10.10 -36.44
N ALA A 390 4.24 -11.03 -35.51
CA ALA A 390 2.94 -11.50 -35.05
C ALA A 390 2.31 -10.61 -33.95
N LEU A 391 2.99 -9.53 -33.54
CA LEU A 391 2.43 -8.60 -32.57
C LEU A 391 1.27 -7.80 -33.17
N PRO A 392 0.26 -7.42 -32.36
CA PRO A 392 -0.76 -6.47 -32.79
C PRO A 392 -0.13 -5.17 -33.30
N ASP A 393 -0.72 -4.57 -34.33
CA ASP A 393 -0.14 -3.41 -35.04
C ASP A 393 0.23 -2.25 -34.10
N GLY A 394 -0.60 -1.99 -33.08
CA GLY A 394 -0.33 -0.94 -32.10
C GLY A 394 0.98 -1.16 -31.33
N LEU A 395 1.19 -2.37 -30.82
CA LEU A 395 2.42 -2.74 -30.12
C LEU A 395 3.60 -2.85 -31.08
N LYS A 396 3.40 -3.42 -32.27
CA LYS A 396 4.41 -3.49 -33.34
C LYS A 396 4.94 -2.09 -33.70
N ASN A 397 4.06 -1.10 -33.78
CA ASN A 397 4.44 0.30 -34.02
C ASN A 397 5.23 0.92 -32.86
N ILE A 398 4.94 0.54 -31.61
CA ILE A 398 5.70 0.99 -30.43
C ILE A 398 7.10 0.38 -30.45
N ILE A 399 7.22 -0.93 -30.66
CA ILE A 399 8.52 -1.61 -30.62
C ILE A 399 9.41 -1.25 -31.83
N ASN A 400 8.86 -0.88 -32.97
CA ASN A 400 9.65 -0.52 -34.15
C ASN A 400 10.09 0.95 -34.17
N SER A 401 9.48 1.80 -33.33
CA SER A 401 9.84 3.21 -33.22
C SER A 401 10.82 3.44 -32.07
N GLU A 402 12.02 3.94 -32.36
CA GLU A 402 13.03 4.21 -31.32
C GLU A 402 12.52 5.20 -30.25
N GLU A 403 11.85 6.27 -30.66
CA GLU A 403 11.26 7.26 -29.76
C GLU A 403 10.20 6.65 -28.84
N LYS A 404 9.32 5.79 -29.38
CA LYS A 404 8.30 5.11 -28.57
C LYS A 404 8.90 4.04 -27.67
N ARG A 405 9.95 3.33 -28.10
CA ARG A 405 10.69 2.36 -27.27
C ARG A 405 11.30 3.01 -26.03
N LYS A 406 11.82 4.24 -26.13
CA LYS A 406 12.32 5.01 -24.95
C LYS A 406 11.24 5.24 -23.90
N LYS A 407 9.97 5.25 -24.33
CA LYS A 407 8.77 5.37 -23.51
C LYS A 407 8.04 4.04 -23.31
N LEU A 408 8.69 2.89 -23.53
CA LEU A 408 8.13 1.57 -23.24
C LEU A 408 8.72 1.01 -21.94
N VAL A 409 7.85 0.54 -21.05
CA VAL A 409 8.20 -0.26 -19.87
C VAL A 409 7.82 -1.70 -20.13
N ILE A 410 8.81 -2.59 -20.22
CA ILE A 410 8.57 -4.03 -20.14
C ILE A 410 8.42 -4.39 -18.66
N TYR A 411 7.20 -4.69 -18.24
CA TYR A 411 6.84 -4.87 -16.82
C TYR A 411 6.39 -6.31 -16.59
N ILE A 412 7.27 -7.14 -16.01
CA ILE A 412 7.13 -8.60 -16.06
C ILE A 412 7.45 -9.29 -14.73
N ASN A 413 6.76 -10.41 -14.49
CA ASN A 413 7.14 -11.44 -13.50
C ASN A 413 7.34 -12.78 -14.22
N PRO A 414 8.49 -12.98 -14.89
CA PRO A 414 8.73 -14.14 -15.72
C PRO A 414 8.86 -15.45 -14.90
N PRO A 415 8.64 -16.61 -15.53
CA PRO A 415 8.78 -17.91 -14.87
C PRO A 415 10.23 -18.20 -14.43
N TYR A 416 10.39 -18.85 -13.28
CA TYR A 416 11.68 -19.19 -12.65
C TYR A 416 12.17 -20.61 -12.92
N ALA A 417 11.67 -21.28 -13.96
CA ALA A 417 12.05 -22.66 -14.24
C ALA A 417 13.55 -22.76 -14.60
N GLU A 418 14.27 -23.62 -13.86
CA GLU A 418 15.65 -24.04 -14.15
C GLU A 418 15.65 -25.45 -14.74
N ALA A 419 16.45 -25.66 -15.79
CA ALA A 419 16.79 -27.01 -16.23
C ALA A 419 17.87 -27.61 -15.29
N ASP A 420 17.45 -28.30 -14.22
CA ASP A 420 18.37 -29.04 -13.34
C ASP A 420 18.52 -30.52 -13.79
N ASN A 421 19.77 -30.97 -13.86
CA ASN A 421 20.19 -32.31 -14.28
C ASN A 421 20.52 -33.25 -13.11
N ARG A 422 20.30 -32.84 -11.85
CA ARG A 422 20.82 -33.56 -10.67
C ARG A 422 20.01 -34.76 -10.18
N LYS A 423 18.77 -34.96 -10.62
CA LYS A 423 17.95 -36.11 -10.19
C LYS A 423 17.02 -36.62 -11.31
N GLY A 424 17.54 -37.34 -12.30
CA GLY A 424 16.86 -38.40 -13.07
C GLY A 424 15.55 -38.14 -13.84
N THR A 425 14.83 -37.05 -13.61
CA THR A 425 13.55 -36.66 -14.24
C THR A 425 13.52 -35.13 -14.47
N GLY A 426 14.67 -34.55 -14.83
CA GLY A 426 14.78 -33.13 -15.14
C GLY A 426 13.94 -32.76 -16.36
N ARG A 427 13.22 -31.64 -16.29
CA ARG A 427 12.48 -30.99 -17.39
C ARG A 427 13.47 -30.51 -18.47
N LYS A 428 14.12 -31.43 -19.19
CA LYS A 428 15.22 -31.16 -20.14
C LYS A 428 14.86 -30.16 -21.23
N ASP A 429 13.58 -30.05 -21.59
CA ASP A 429 13.13 -29.24 -22.73
C ASP A 429 12.49 -27.90 -22.33
N VAL A 430 12.25 -27.63 -21.05
CA VAL A 430 11.50 -26.43 -20.61
C VAL A 430 12.29 -25.13 -20.79
N ALA A 431 13.64 -25.21 -20.83
CA ALA A 431 14.49 -24.06 -21.09
C ALA A 431 14.88 -23.88 -22.57
N ILE A 432 14.51 -24.81 -23.46
CA ILE A 432 14.91 -24.72 -24.86
C ILE A 432 13.97 -23.76 -25.59
N SER A 433 14.52 -22.65 -26.09
CA SER A 433 13.78 -21.67 -26.90
C SER A 433 14.63 -21.15 -28.05
N MET A 434 14.00 -20.43 -28.98
CA MET A 434 14.69 -19.71 -30.05
C MET A 434 15.70 -18.72 -29.47
N ILE A 435 15.35 -17.98 -28.41
CA ILE A 435 16.25 -17.03 -27.73
C ILE A 435 17.42 -17.74 -27.04
N GLN A 436 17.18 -18.89 -26.43
CA GLN A 436 18.25 -19.71 -25.84
C GLN A 436 19.32 -20.06 -26.88
N ASN A 437 18.89 -20.42 -28.09
CA ASN A 437 19.78 -20.81 -29.18
C ASN A 437 20.47 -19.60 -29.81
N LYS A 438 19.71 -18.53 -30.10
CA LYS A 438 20.21 -17.31 -30.77
C LYS A 438 21.24 -16.55 -29.93
N TYR A 439 21.04 -16.47 -28.61
CA TYR A 439 21.90 -15.71 -27.69
C TYR A 439 22.63 -16.62 -26.69
N ALA A 440 22.93 -17.85 -27.09
CA ALA A 440 23.59 -18.85 -26.24
C ALA A 440 24.93 -18.34 -25.66
N ASP A 441 25.75 -17.69 -26.50
CA ASP A 441 27.06 -17.18 -26.10
C ASP A 441 26.94 -15.93 -25.22
N PHE A 442 25.94 -15.09 -25.47
CA PHE A 442 25.64 -13.90 -24.66
C PHE A 442 25.28 -14.29 -23.21
N MET A 443 24.45 -15.33 -23.04
CA MET A 443 24.01 -15.80 -21.73
C MET A 443 25.01 -16.76 -21.06
N GLY A 444 25.76 -17.53 -21.85
CA GLY A 444 26.65 -18.57 -21.33
C GLY A 444 25.89 -19.62 -20.52
N TYR A 445 26.31 -19.85 -19.27
CA TYR A 445 25.67 -20.83 -18.38
C TYR A 445 24.21 -20.49 -18.03
N THR A 446 23.89 -19.19 -17.96
CA THR A 446 22.61 -18.70 -17.43
C THR A 446 21.45 -18.89 -18.39
N LYS A 447 21.71 -19.31 -19.65
CA LYS A 447 20.67 -19.64 -20.63
C LYS A 447 19.68 -20.70 -20.17
N ARG A 448 19.99 -21.45 -19.11
CA ARG A 448 19.11 -22.46 -18.50
C ARG A 448 18.01 -21.86 -17.60
N GLU A 449 18.08 -20.56 -17.35
CA GLU A 449 17.15 -19.82 -16.49
C GLU A 449 16.17 -19.05 -17.38
N MET A 450 14.89 -19.37 -17.30
CA MET A 450 13.89 -18.80 -18.21
C MET A 450 13.81 -17.28 -18.14
N TYR A 451 13.81 -16.70 -16.94
CA TYR A 451 13.79 -15.25 -16.78
C TYR A 451 15.00 -14.54 -17.42
N ILE A 452 16.16 -15.21 -17.53
CA ILE A 452 17.33 -14.66 -18.22
C ILE A 452 17.11 -14.58 -19.73
N GLN A 453 16.42 -15.57 -20.30
CA GLN A 453 16.08 -15.52 -21.72
C GLN A 453 15.12 -14.36 -22.02
N PHE A 454 14.15 -14.11 -21.13
CA PHE A 454 13.28 -12.93 -21.24
C PHE A 454 14.09 -11.63 -21.24
N ILE A 455 14.94 -11.43 -20.23
CA ILE A 455 15.80 -10.24 -20.12
C ILE A 455 16.70 -10.10 -21.34
N THR A 456 17.27 -11.21 -21.83
CA THR A 456 18.16 -11.22 -22.99
C THR A 456 17.44 -10.78 -24.25
N ARG A 457 16.22 -11.28 -24.50
CA ARG A 457 15.41 -10.85 -25.65
C ARG A 457 15.07 -9.37 -25.55
N ILE A 458 14.62 -8.90 -24.39
CA ILE A 458 14.29 -7.49 -24.16
C ILE A 458 15.51 -6.61 -24.45
N TYR A 459 16.67 -6.95 -23.88
CA TYR A 459 17.90 -6.17 -24.02
C TYR A 459 18.37 -6.08 -25.48
N ASN A 460 18.38 -7.21 -26.19
CA ASN A 460 18.94 -7.27 -27.54
C ASN A 460 17.95 -6.86 -28.64
N GLU A 461 16.63 -7.04 -28.42
CA GLU A 461 15.62 -6.84 -29.47
C GLU A 461 14.66 -5.67 -29.20
N ILE A 462 14.64 -5.14 -27.97
CA ILE A 462 13.79 -3.99 -27.57
C ILE A 462 14.67 -2.91 -26.91
N SER A 463 15.71 -2.48 -27.63
CA SER A 463 16.70 -1.55 -27.10
C SER A 463 16.08 -0.22 -26.63
N ASN A 464 16.69 0.37 -25.59
CA ASN A 464 16.31 1.63 -24.93
C ASN A 464 14.99 1.63 -24.15
N CYS A 465 14.29 0.49 -24.02
CA CYS A 465 13.14 0.40 -23.13
C CYS A 465 13.54 0.45 -21.66
N LYS A 466 12.56 0.67 -20.78
CA LYS A 466 12.68 0.48 -19.33
C LYS A 466 12.24 -0.93 -18.97
N ILE A 467 12.83 -1.50 -17.92
CA ILE A 467 12.50 -2.85 -17.46
C ILE A 467 12.06 -2.77 -15.99
N GLY A 468 10.83 -3.17 -15.72
CA GLY A 468 10.33 -3.47 -14.38
C GLY A 468 10.26 -4.98 -14.23
N LEU A 469 11.16 -5.56 -13.43
CA LEU A 469 11.35 -7.01 -13.37
C LEU A 469 11.20 -7.52 -11.93
N PHE A 470 10.31 -8.49 -11.74
CA PHE A 470 10.38 -9.39 -10.59
C PHE A 470 11.37 -10.50 -10.89
N SER A 471 12.39 -10.69 -10.05
CA SER A 471 13.33 -11.79 -10.23
C SER A 471 14.09 -12.17 -8.96
N THR A 472 14.80 -13.30 -9.00
CA THR A 472 15.87 -13.59 -8.03
C THR A 472 17.08 -12.69 -8.28
N LEU A 473 17.84 -12.39 -7.23
CA LEU A 473 19.05 -11.55 -7.31
C LEU A 473 20.24 -12.23 -8.03
N LYS A 474 20.09 -13.46 -8.52
CA LYS A 474 21.21 -14.23 -9.09
C LYS A 474 21.90 -13.50 -10.24
N HIS A 475 21.13 -12.88 -11.13
CA HIS A 475 21.71 -12.15 -12.26
C HIS A 475 22.57 -10.96 -11.83
N ILE A 476 22.26 -10.35 -10.69
CA ILE A 476 23.00 -9.22 -10.11
C ILE A 476 24.28 -9.70 -9.41
N GLN A 477 24.21 -10.78 -8.60
CA GLN A 477 25.31 -11.12 -7.68
C GLN A 477 25.89 -12.53 -7.79
N ALA A 478 25.22 -13.48 -8.42
CA ALA A 478 25.68 -14.87 -8.40
C ALA A 478 26.98 -15.04 -9.22
N PRO A 479 27.97 -15.82 -8.72
CA PRO A 479 29.23 -16.02 -9.43
C PRO A 479 29.05 -16.65 -10.82
N ARG A 480 28.11 -17.60 -10.96
CA ARG A 480 27.80 -18.27 -12.24
C ARG A 480 27.19 -17.37 -13.31
N PHE A 481 26.79 -16.15 -12.93
CA PHE A 481 26.17 -15.17 -13.84
C PHE A 481 27.18 -14.11 -14.31
N LYS A 482 28.48 -14.26 -13.98
CA LYS A 482 29.51 -13.29 -14.38
C LYS A 482 29.53 -13.04 -15.89
N CYS A 483 29.59 -14.11 -16.70
CA CYS A 483 29.59 -13.98 -18.16
C CYS A 483 28.35 -13.23 -18.71
N PHE A 484 27.17 -13.49 -18.14
CA PHE A 484 25.96 -12.75 -18.50
C PHE A 484 26.07 -11.26 -18.13
N ARG A 485 26.56 -10.93 -16.94
CA ARG A 485 26.76 -9.53 -16.51
C ARG A 485 27.81 -8.79 -17.33
N ASP A 486 28.85 -9.48 -17.78
CA ASP A 486 29.87 -8.90 -18.65
C ASP A 486 29.26 -8.44 -19.99
N ASN A 487 28.20 -9.10 -20.45
CA ASN A 487 27.48 -8.76 -21.69
C ASN A 487 26.24 -7.86 -21.48
N PHE A 488 25.63 -7.90 -20.29
CA PHE A 488 24.41 -7.17 -19.95
C PHE A 488 24.74 -5.88 -19.19
N SER A 489 24.88 -4.77 -19.93
CA SER A 489 25.28 -3.47 -19.39
C SER A 489 24.11 -2.53 -19.11
N SER A 490 23.07 -3.02 -18.43
CA SER A 490 21.94 -2.16 -18.02
C SER A 490 22.21 -1.43 -16.70
N THR A 491 21.61 -0.26 -16.53
CA THR A 491 21.68 0.50 -15.27
C THR A 491 20.52 0.11 -14.36
N LEU A 492 20.84 -0.38 -13.16
CA LEU A 492 19.87 -0.61 -12.10
C LEU A 492 19.56 0.71 -11.39
N ASN A 493 18.37 1.26 -11.59
CA ASN A 493 17.98 2.52 -10.97
C ASN A 493 17.48 2.34 -9.54
N SER A 494 16.64 1.32 -9.30
CA SER A 494 15.98 1.10 -8.02
C SER A 494 15.64 -0.39 -7.81
N LEU A 495 15.62 -0.83 -6.55
CA LEU A 495 15.34 -2.21 -6.14
C LEU A 495 14.62 -2.24 -4.78
N PHE A 496 13.69 -3.18 -4.60
CA PHE A 496 13.24 -3.61 -3.28
C PHE A 496 13.40 -5.13 -3.16
N ILE A 497 13.72 -5.59 -1.96
CA ILE A 497 13.94 -7.01 -1.64
C ILE A 497 12.87 -7.42 -0.64
N VAL A 498 12.27 -8.59 -0.89
CA VAL A 498 11.25 -9.21 -0.04
C VAL A 498 11.88 -10.30 0.81
#